data_AF-R5AG31-F1
#
_entry.id   AF-R5AG31-F1
#
_cell.length_a   1.000
_cell.length_b   1.000
_cell.length_c   1.000
_cell.angle_alpha   90.00
_cell.angle_beta   90.00
_cell.angle_gamma   90.00
#
_symmetry.space_group_name_H-M   'P 1'
#
loop_
_entity.id
_entity.type
_entity.pdbx_description
1 polymer ?
#
loop_
_entity_poly.entity_id
_entity_poly.type
_entity_poly.pdbx_seq_one_letter_code
_entity_poly.pdbx_strand_id
1 'polypeptide(L)'
;MNEKVGAIIKKNIVTIIFAVLCVFSIAFSGQSASFVLQETISRICRNSVLILSLLMPVLCGMGLNFSIVLGAAAGQIGLILITHWGIGGAGGILICMLIATLLSLVFGLFAGGIFNRTVGQEMITGMIIGYFAKGVFDLVFLKLFGKIIPMDRSGVIRK
;
A
#
# COMPACT_ATOMS: atom_id res chain seq x y z
N MET A 1 35.39 8.57 34.91
CA MET A 1 34.81 7.57 33.98
C MET A 1 33.28 7.60 33.96
N ASN A 2 32.60 7.79 35.11
CA ASN A 2 31.13 7.91 35.20
C ASN A 2 30.50 9.13 34.49
N GLU A 3 31.21 10.26 34.40
CA GLU A 3 30.64 11.49 33.81
C GLU A 3 30.41 11.37 32.29
N LYS A 4 31.31 10.67 31.59
CA LYS A 4 31.17 10.38 30.15
C LYS A 4 30.00 9.42 29.88
N VAL A 5 29.78 8.45 30.76
CA VAL A 5 28.67 7.48 30.63
C VAL A 5 27.32 8.19 30.84
N GLY A 6 27.20 9.05 31.85
CA GLY A 6 25.98 9.84 32.10
C GLY A 6 25.63 10.80 30.96
N ALA A 7 26.63 11.42 30.33
CA ALA A 7 26.45 12.30 29.18
C ALA A 7 25.96 11.54 27.93
N ILE A 8 26.48 10.32 27.68
CA ILE A 8 26.05 9.47 26.57
C ILE A 8 24.60 9.00 26.75
N ILE A 9 24.20 8.67 27.98
CA ILE A 9 22.83 8.26 28.30
C ILE A 9 21.84 9.40 28.07
N LYS A 10 22.14 10.63 28.54
CA LYS A 10 21.26 11.79 28.28
C LYS A 10 21.17 12.13 26.79
N LYS A 11 22.26 11.99 26.05
CA LYS A 11 22.29 12.27 24.61
C LYS A 11 21.45 11.28 23.79
N ASN A 12 21.41 10.02 24.20
CA ASN A 12 20.73 8.93 23.46
C ASN A 12 19.49 8.40 24.18
N ILE A 13 18.89 9.19 25.08
CA ILE A 13 17.81 8.74 25.96
C ILE A 13 16.60 8.20 25.17
N VAL A 14 16.28 8.78 24.01
CA VAL A 14 15.19 8.34 23.13
C VAL A 14 15.49 6.95 22.55
N THR A 15 16.70 6.73 22.05
CA THR A 15 17.12 5.42 21.49
C THR A 15 17.12 4.34 22.57
N ILE A 16 17.55 4.68 23.79
CA ILE A 16 17.56 3.75 24.92
C ILE A 16 16.13 3.37 25.31
N ILE A 17 15.23 4.35 25.46
CA ILE A 17 13.82 4.09 25.77
C ILE A 17 13.17 3.23 24.68
N PHE A 18 13.45 3.52 23.41
CA PHE A 18 12.92 2.76 22.28
C PHE A 18 13.43 1.31 22.26
N ALA A 19 14.74 1.12 22.50
CA ALA A 19 15.33 -0.22 22.57
C ALA A 19 14.74 -1.05 23.72
N VAL A 20 14.56 -0.43 24.90
CA VAL A 20 13.92 -1.08 26.06
C VAL A 20 12.48 -1.46 25.72
N LEU A 21 11.70 -0.57 25.10
CA LEU A 21 10.33 -0.85 24.67
C LEU A 21 10.26 -2.01 23.66
N CYS A 22 11.18 -2.08 22.70
CA CYS A 22 11.25 -3.19 21.75
C CYS A 22 11.53 -4.52 22.45
N VAL A 23 12.51 -4.56 23.36
CA VAL A 23 12.84 -5.79 24.12
C VAL A 23 11.66 -6.24 24.98
N PHE A 24 11.03 -5.32 25.71
CA PHE A 24 9.84 -5.63 26.51
C PHE A 24 8.67 -6.10 25.65
N SER A 25 8.43 -5.45 24.50
CA SER A 25 7.34 -5.84 23.59
C SER A 25 7.57 -7.24 23.01
N ILE A 26 8.80 -7.60 22.64
CA ILE A 26 9.12 -8.94 22.12
C ILE A 26 8.96 -10.00 23.22
N ALA A 27 9.42 -9.71 24.44
CA ALA A 27 9.31 -10.62 25.58
C ALA A 27 7.85 -10.89 25.97
N PHE A 28 6.99 -9.87 25.99
CA PHE A 28 5.57 -10.02 26.33
C PHE A 28 4.70 -10.54 25.19
N SER A 29 5.09 -10.34 23.93
CA SER A 29 4.27 -10.72 22.78
C SER A 29 4.19 -12.23 22.53
N GLY A 30 5.07 -13.05 23.14
CA GLY A 30 5.10 -14.50 22.97
C GLY A 30 5.42 -14.98 21.54
N GLN A 31 5.84 -14.06 20.66
CA GLN A 31 6.17 -14.34 19.27
C GLN A 31 7.62 -14.76 19.13
N SER A 32 7.92 -15.65 18.18
CA SER A 32 9.30 -16.04 17.92
C SER A 32 10.11 -14.86 17.37
N ALA A 33 11.40 -14.78 17.70
CA ALA A 33 12.29 -13.76 17.16
C ALA A 33 12.32 -13.78 15.62
N SER A 34 12.18 -14.96 15.02
CA SER A 34 12.05 -15.15 13.58
C SER A 34 10.79 -14.50 13.01
N PHE A 35 9.64 -14.57 13.69
CA PHE A 35 8.41 -13.90 13.27
C PHE A 35 8.57 -12.37 13.28
N VAL A 36 9.16 -11.81 14.33
CA VAL A 36 9.42 -10.37 14.45
C VAL A 36 10.36 -9.88 13.34
N LEU A 37 11.43 -10.65 13.05
CA LEU A 37 12.33 -10.33 11.94
C LEU A 37 11.63 -10.40 10.59
N GLN A 38 10.81 -11.43 10.35
CA GLN A 38 10.08 -11.58 9.10
C GLN A 38 9.09 -10.43 8.87
N GLU A 39 8.35 -10.03 9.91
CA GLU A 39 7.44 -8.89 9.84
C GLU A 39 8.19 -7.57 9.61
N THR A 40 9.33 -7.37 10.29
CA THR A 40 10.20 -6.21 10.09
C THR A 40 10.67 -6.12 8.64
N ILE A 41 11.19 -7.22 8.08
CA ILE A 41 11.64 -7.28 6.69
C ILE A 41 10.47 -7.05 5.73
N SER A 42 9.33 -7.70 5.97
CA SER A 42 8.13 -7.51 5.14
C SER A 42 7.66 -6.06 5.11
N ARG A 43 7.71 -5.36 6.26
CA ARG A 43 7.40 -3.94 6.36
C ARG A 43 8.39 -3.09 5.58
N ILE A 44 9.69 -3.37 5.70
CA ILE A 44 10.73 -2.68 4.92
C ILE A 44 10.48 -2.86 3.42
N CYS A 45 10.25 -4.09 2.95
CA CYS A 45 9.94 -4.35 1.54
C CYS A 45 8.73 -3.55 1.04
N ARG A 46 7.61 -3.55 1.79
CA ARG A 46 6.40 -2.79 1.41
C ARG A 46 6.65 -1.28 1.39
N ASN A 47 7.38 -0.75 2.39
CA ASN A 47 7.69 0.67 2.49
C ASN A 47 8.70 1.13 1.43
N SER A 48 9.65 0.28 1.02
CA SER A 48 10.58 0.59 -0.08
C SER A 48 9.85 0.80 -1.41
N VAL A 49 8.80 0.02 -1.69
CA VAL A 49 7.96 0.22 -2.89
C VAL A 49 7.23 1.56 -2.82
N LEU A 50 6.71 1.93 -1.64
CA LEU A 50 6.11 3.26 -1.43
C LEU A 50 7.12 4.38 -1.68
N ILE A 51 8.33 4.27 -1.12
CA ILE A 51 9.41 5.24 -1.34
C ILE A 51 9.72 5.40 -2.84
N LEU A 52 9.80 4.30 -3.58
CA LEU A 52 10.06 4.34 -5.01
C LEU A 52 8.94 5.06 -5.78
N SER A 53 7.68 4.87 -5.38
CA SER A 53 6.54 5.56 -5.98
C SER A 53 6.45 7.06 -5.61
N LEU A 54 7.00 7.44 -4.46
CA LEU A 54 7.08 8.82 -3.98
C LEU A 54 8.18 9.61 -4.69
N LEU A 55 9.20 8.96 -5.26
CA LEU A 55 10.34 9.61 -5.89
C LEU A 55 9.92 10.53 -7.06
N MET A 56 9.06 10.05 -7.97
CA MET A 56 8.62 10.83 -9.14
C MET A 56 7.86 12.11 -8.74
N PRO A 57 6.82 12.09 -7.88
CA PRO A 57 6.10 13.32 -7.52
C PRO A 57 6.90 14.30 -6.69
N VAL A 58 7.82 13.81 -5.85
CA VAL A 58 8.73 14.69 -5.09
C VAL A 58 9.66 15.43 -6.04
N LEU A 59 10.21 14.76 -7.06
CA LEU A 59 11.04 15.42 -8.10
C LEU A 59 10.26 16.45 -8.91
N CYS A 60 8.97 16.23 -9.15
CA CYS A 60 8.09 17.16 -9.84
C CYS A 60 7.55 18.31 -8.96
N GLY A 61 7.82 18.32 -7.65
CA GLY A 61 7.31 19.34 -6.72
C GLY A 61 5.83 19.19 -6.34
N MET A 62 5.17 18.08 -6.72
CA MET A 62 3.73 17.82 -6.49
C MET A 62 3.37 17.40 -5.05
N GLY A 63 4.37 17.07 -4.22
CA GLY A 63 4.19 16.53 -2.86
C GLY A 63 4.18 15.00 -2.81
N LEU A 64 3.48 14.41 -1.82
CA LEU A 64 3.37 12.95 -1.66
C LEU A 64 2.41 12.34 -2.72
N ASN A 65 2.75 11.15 -3.21
CA ASN A 65 1.98 10.41 -4.22
C ASN A 65 0.72 9.75 -3.63
N PHE A 66 -0.38 10.50 -3.58
CA PHE A 66 -1.69 9.95 -3.20
C PHE A 66 -2.42 9.21 -4.35
N SER A 67 -1.91 9.32 -5.58
CA SER A 67 -2.43 8.60 -6.75
C SER A 67 -2.02 7.12 -6.79
N ILE A 68 -1.16 6.66 -5.88
CA ILE A 68 -0.88 5.22 -5.67
C ILE A 68 -2.18 4.43 -5.50
N VAL A 69 -3.20 5.03 -4.89
CA VAL A 69 -4.51 4.41 -4.68
C VAL A 69 -5.17 4.04 -6.01
N LEU A 70 -5.04 4.85 -7.07
CA LEU A 70 -5.62 4.55 -8.38
C LEU A 70 -4.91 3.36 -9.05
N GLY A 71 -3.58 3.32 -8.98
CA GLY A 71 -2.80 2.20 -9.50
C GLY A 71 -3.08 0.90 -8.75
N ALA A 72 -3.16 0.96 -7.41
CA ALA A 72 -3.53 -0.17 -6.57
C ALA A 72 -4.95 -0.67 -6.86
N ALA A 73 -5.92 0.24 -7.04
CA ALA A 73 -7.28 -0.11 -7.43
C ALA A 73 -7.31 -0.81 -8.79
N ALA A 74 -6.59 -0.32 -9.79
CA ALA A 74 -6.47 -0.99 -11.09
C ALA A 74 -5.90 -2.41 -10.98
N GLY A 75 -4.87 -2.61 -10.15
CA GLY A 75 -4.32 -3.94 -9.85
C GLY A 75 -5.33 -4.87 -9.17
N GLN A 76 -6.08 -4.36 -8.21
CA GLN A 76 -7.14 -5.13 -7.53
C GLN A 76 -8.27 -5.51 -8.49
N ILE A 77 -8.68 -4.61 -9.39
CA ILE A 77 -9.68 -4.92 -10.43
C ILE A 77 -9.17 -6.04 -11.33
N GLY A 78 -7.92 -5.97 -11.80
CA GLY A 78 -7.30 -7.01 -12.63
C GLY A 78 -7.28 -8.37 -11.94
N LEU A 79 -6.90 -8.41 -10.67
CA LEU A 79 -6.91 -9.63 -9.86
C LEU A 79 -8.32 -10.23 -9.75
N ILE A 80 -9.32 -9.40 -9.43
CA ILE A 80 -10.71 -9.85 -9.29
C ILE A 80 -11.22 -10.45 -10.61
N LEU A 81 -10.97 -9.81 -11.74
CA LEU A 81 -11.38 -10.31 -13.06
C LEU A 81 -10.78 -11.67 -13.40
N ILE A 82 -9.52 -11.89 -13.08
CA ILE A 82 -8.83 -13.16 -13.38
C ILE A 82 -9.27 -14.27 -12.44
N THR A 83 -9.48 -13.96 -11.16
CA THR A 83 -10.11 -14.91 -10.24
C THR A 83 -11.52 -15.26 -10.68
N HIS A 84 -12.28 -14.32 -11.25
CA HIS A 84 -13.62 -14.58 -11.76
C HIS A 84 -13.61 -15.45 -13.03
N TRP A 85 -12.65 -15.24 -13.94
CA TRP A 85 -12.50 -16.09 -15.14
C TRP A 85 -11.85 -17.46 -14.87
N GLY A 86 -11.41 -17.71 -13.63
CA GLY A 86 -10.79 -18.99 -13.24
C GLY A 86 -9.43 -19.25 -13.89
N ILE A 87 -8.75 -18.21 -14.40
CA ILE A 87 -7.47 -18.37 -15.11
C ILE A 87 -6.33 -18.39 -14.08
N GLY A 88 -5.90 -19.60 -13.72
CA GLY A 88 -4.77 -19.82 -12.81
C GLY A 88 -3.39 -19.86 -13.49
N GLY A 89 -2.35 -19.91 -12.67
CA GLY A 89 -0.96 -20.10 -13.11
C GLY A 89 -0.27 -18.83 -13.64
N ALA A 90 0.93 -19.02 -14.21
CA ALA A 90 1.78 -17.91 -14.68
C ALA A 90 1.13 -17.08 -15.80
N GLY A 91 0.31 -17.70 -16.65
CA GLY A 91 -0.45 -17.00 -17.69
C GLY A 91 -1.50 -16.04 -17.13
N GLY A 92 -2.18 -16.43 -16.06
CA GLY A 92 -3.12 -15.55 -15.35
C GLY A 92 -2.42 -14.30 -14.80
N ILE A 93 -1.22 -14.45 -14.23
CA ILE A 93 -0.45 -13.32 -13.69
C ILE A 93 -0.09 -12.31 -14.80
N LEU A 94 0.32 -12.78 -15.98
CA LEU A 94 0.65 -11.90 -17.11
C LEU A 94 -0.56 -11.13 -17.63
N ILE A 95 -1.70 -11.81 -17.77
CA ILE A 95 -2.97 -11.16 -18.17
C ILE A 95 -3.37 -10.14 -17.10
N CYS A 96 -3.13 -10.42 -15.82
CA CYS A 96 -3.41 -9.50 -14.72
C CYS A 96 -2.60 -8.23 -14.84
N MET A 97 -1.29 -8.38 -15.09
CA MET A 97 -0.40 -7.23 -15.28
C MET A 97 -0.83 -6.39 -16.48
N LEU A 98 -1.23 -7.02 -17.59
CA LEU A 98 -1.72 -6.30 -18.77
C LEU A 98 -2.98 -5.49 -18.47
N ILE A 99 -3.99 -6.11 -17.87
CA ILE A 99 -5.25 -5.43 -17.52
C ILE A 99 -4.98 -4.29 -16.52
N ALA A 100 -4.20 -4.56 -15.47
CA ALA A 100 -3.84 -3.58 -14.46
C ALA A 100 -3.07 -2.40 -15.06
N THR A 101 -2.12 -2.66 -15.96
CA THR A 101 -1.33 -1.62 -16.63
C THR A 101 -2.20 -0.75 -17.52
N LEU A 102 -3.10 -1.37 -18.30
CA LEU A 102 -4.00 -0.63 -19.19
C LEU A 102 -4.97 0.26 -18.40
N LEU A 103 -5.60 -0.28 -17.35
CA LEU A 103 -6.48 0.48 -16.47
C LEU A 103 -5.71 1.60 -15.74
N SER A 104 -4.51 1.30 -15.24
CA SER A 104 -3.67 2.29 -14.56
C SER A 104 -3.26 3.43 -15.48
N LEU A 105 -3.07 3.18 -16.77
CA LEU A 105 -2.75 4.22 -17.75
C LEU A 105 -3.96 5.16 -17.95
N VAL A 106 -5.15 4.59 -18.10
CA VAL A 106 -6.40 5.38 -18.21
C VAL A 106 -6.59 6.24 -16.96
N PHE A 107 -6.52 5.64 -15.77
CA PHE A 107 -6.65 6.35 -14.50
C PHE A 107 -5.55 7.42 -14.30
N GLY A 108 -4.33 7.12 -14.73
CA GLY A 108 -3.21 8.06 -14.68
C GLY A 108 -3.42 9.28 -15.56
N LEU A 109 -3.96 9.11 -16.77
CA LEU A 109 -4.30 10.23 -17.66
C LEU A 109 -5.38 11.13 -17.06
N PHE A 110 -6.42 10.54 -16.45
CA PHE A 110 -7.45 11.30 -15.75
C PHE A 110 -6.88 12.08 -14.56
N ALA A 111 -6.09 11.41 -13.70
CA ALA A 111 -5.48 12.06 -12.54
C ALA A 111 -4.49 13.17 -12.95
N GLY A 112 -3.65 12.93 -13.96
CA GLY A 112 -2.71 13.92 -14.50
C GLY A 112 -3.42 15.15 -15.08
N GLY A 113 -4.55 14.96 -15.78
CA GLY A 113 -5.37 16.05 -16.27
C GLY A 113 -5.98 16.91 -15.15
N ILE A 114 -6.31 16.31 -14.01
CA ILE A 114 -6.81 17.05 -12.85
C ILE A 114 -5.67 17.81 -12.15
N PHE A 115 -4.49 17.19 -11.98
CA PHE A 115 -3.34 17.85 -11.37
C PHE A 115 -2.90 19.08 -12.14
N ASN A 116 -2.90 19.01 -13.47
CA ASN A 116 -2.58 20.16 -14.32
C ASN A 116 -3.56 21.35 -14.15
N ARG A 117 -4.78 21.10 -13.66
CA ARG A 117 -5.77 22.14 -13.36
C ARG A 117 -5.68 22.68 -11.93
N THR A 118 -4.94 22.02 -11.03
CA THR A 118 -4.83 22.38 -9.61
C THR A 118 -3.37 22.63 -9.21
N VAL A 119 -2.60 23.31 -10.06
CA VAL A 119 -1.20 23.66 -9.79
C VAL A 119 -1.11 24.49 -8.50
N GLY A 120 -0.25 24.08 -7.58
CA GLY A 120 -0.10 24.69 -6.25
C GLY A 120 -1.01 24.11 -5.15
N GLN A 121 -1.97 23.24 -5.50
CA GLN A 121 -2.77 22.46 -4.54
C GLN A 121 -2.71 20.95 -4.81
N GLU A 122 -1.70 20.50 -5.55
CA GLU A 122 -1.58 19.16 -6.10
C GLU A 122 -1.60 18.07 -5.02
N MET A 123 -0.97 18.32 -3.87
CA MET A 123 -0.97 17.40 -2.73
C MET A 123 -2.38 17.15 -2.16
N ILE A 124 -3.16 18.22 -1.97
CA ILE A 124 -4.52 18.13 -1.40
C ILE A 124 -5.46 17.50 -2.43
N THR A 125 -5.37 17.95 -3.70
CA THR A 125 -6.12 17.36 -4.80
C THR A 125 -5.84 15.87 -4.92
N GLY A 126 -4.57 15.45 -4.84
CA GLY A 126 -4.18 14.03 -4.89
C GLY A 126 -4.77 13.22 -3.76
N MET A 127 -4.78 13.77 -2.54
CA MET A 127 -5.38 13.14 -1.38
C MET A 127 -6.89 12.93 -1.57
N ILE A 128 -7.60 13.96 -2.06
CA ILE A 128 -9.04 13.89 -2.34
C ILE A 128 -9.34 12.87 -3.44
N ILE A 129 -8.57 12.89 -4.54
CA ILE A 129 -8.68 11.92 -5.63
C ILE A 129 -8.47 10.50 -5.12
N GLY A 130 -7.48 10.27 -4.26
CA GLY A 130 -7.22 8.97 -3.65
C GLY A 130 -8.41 8.47 -2.80
N TYR A 131 -8.94 9.30 -1.91
CA TYR A 131 -10.12 8.94 -1.11
C TYR A 131 -11.37 8.72 -1.96
N PHE A 132 -11.57 9.55 -2.97
CA PHE A 132 -12.68 9.39 -3.91
C PHE A 132 -12.56 8.07 -4.68
N ALA A 133 -11.39 7.76 -5.24
CA ALA A 133 -11.15 6.50 -5.95
C ALA A 133 -11.38 5.29 -5.05
N LYS A 134 -10.92 5.32 -3.79
CA LYS A 134 -11.21 4.28 -2.80
C LYS A 134 -12.72 4.14 -2.55
N GLY A 135 -13.42 5.26 -2.35
CA GLY A 135 -14.87 5.25 -2.11
C GLY A 135 -15.66 4.69 -3.28
N VAL A 136 -15.28 5.05 -4.51
CA VAL A 136 -15.87 4.50 -5.74
C VAL A 136 -15.58 3.00 -5.85
N PHE A 137 -14.34 2.57 -5.60
CA PHE A 137 -13.98 1.16 -5.61
C PHE A 137 -14.80 0.36 -4.60
N ASP A 138 -14.86 0.81 -3.34
CA ASP A 138 -15.64 0.15 -2.29
C ASP A 138 -17.14 0.10 -2.66
N LEU A 139 -17.71 1.19 -3.22
CA LEU A 139 -19.10 1.21 -3.66
C LEU A 139 -19.36 0.19 -4.78
N VAL A 140 -18.54 0.19 -5.83
CA VAL A 140 -18.71 -0.72 -6.97
C VAL A 140 -18.52 -2.18 -6.53
N PHE A 141 -17.49 -2.48 -5.75
CA PHE A 141 -17.14 -3.86 -5.44
C PHE A 141 -17.91 -4.44 -4.24
N LEU A 142 -18.18 -3.66 -3.18
CA LEU A 142 -18.93 -4.17 -2.03
C LEU A 142 -20.45 -4.12 -2.25
N LYS A 143 -20.98 -3.08 -2.92
CA LYS A 143 -22.44 -2.93 -3.08
C LYS A 143 -22.98 -3.47 -4.41
N LEU A 144 -22.26 -3.29 -5.52
CA LEU A 144 -22.74 -3.73 -6.83
C LEU A 144 -22.29 -5.15 -7.19
N PHE A 145 -21.04 -5.52 -6.91
CA PHE A 145 -20.50 -6.81 -7.33
C PHE A 145 -21.26 -7.99 -6.71
N GLY A 146 -21.70 -7.89 -5.45
CA GLY A 146 -22.54 -8.92 -4.80
C GLY A 146 -23.96 -9.05 -5.37
N LYS A 147 -24.43 -8.10 -6.19
CA LYS A 147 -25.76 -8.12 -6.82
C LYS A 147 -25.71 -8.49 -8.31
N ILE A 148 -24.57 -8.23 -8.98
CA ILE A 148 -24.43 -8.35 -10.45
C ILE A 148 -23.58 -9.58 -10.84
N ILE A 149 -22.64 -10.03 -9.99
CA ILE A 149 -21.80 -11.21 -10.26
C ILE A 149 -21.97 -12.18 -9.09
N PRO A 150 -22.80 -13.24 -9.23
CA PRO A 150 -22.92 -14.26 -8.20
C PRO A 150 -21.60 -15.02 -8.11
N MET A 151 -20.89 -14.89 -6.99
CA MET A 151 -19.85 -15.83 -6.61
C MET A 151 -20.52 -17.13 -6.18
N ASP A 152 -20.81 -18.01 -7.13
CA ASP A 152 -21.28 -19.35 -6.80
C ASP A 152 -20.18 -20.06 -5.99
N ARG A 153 -20.55 -20.46 -4.78
CA ARG A 153 -19.66 -21.17 -3.86
C ARG A 153 -19.59 -22.62 -4.29
N SER A 154 -18.56 -22.97 -5.04
CA SER A 154 -18.21 -24.38 -5.28
C SER A 154 -16.70 -24.64 -5.30
N GLY A 155 -15.91 -24.02 -4.41
CA GLY A 155 -14.56 -24.56 -4.17
C GLY A 155 -13.57 -23.83 -3.26
N VAL A 156 -13.72 -22.55 -2.94
CA VAL A 156 -12.56 -21.76 -2.44
C VAL A 156 -12.44 -21.65 -0.91
N ILE A 157 -13.32 -22.27 -0.13
CA ILE A 157 -13.13 -22.37 1.34
C ILE A 157 -13.46 -23.78 1.82
N ARG A 158 -12.46 -24.67 1.80
CA ARG A 158 -12.39 -25.69 2.85
C ARG A 158 -11.56 -25.08 3.98
N LYS A 159 -12.19 -25.02 5.16
CA LYS A 159 -11.55 -24.72 6.44
C LYS A 159 -10.27 -25.53 6.61
#